data_AF-A0A1D6PKR8-F1
#
_entry.id   AF-A0A1D6PKR8-F1
#
_cell.length_a   1.000
_cell.length_b   1.000
_cell.length_c   1.000
_cell.angle_alpha   90.00
_cell.angle_beta   90.00
_cell.angle_gamma   90.00
#
_symmetry.space_group_name_H-M   'P 1'
#
loop_
_entity.id
_entity.type
_entity.pdbx_description
1 polymer ?
#
loop_
_entity_poly.entity_id
_entity_poly.type
_entity_poly.pdbx_seq_one_letter_code
_entity_poly.pdbx_strand_id
1 'polypeptide(L)'
;MLSHAYDRSLGGRDFDEALFKHFATKFKEEYKIDVYQNARACLRLRVACEKLKKTLSANPEAPLNIECLMDEKDVRGFIKREEFEHISAPVLVRVKRPLEKALAEAGLTTENVHFVEVVGSGSRVPAIIKIITDFFGKEPRRTMNASECVARGCALQCAILSPTFKVREFQEDIIPFFQNVTIPKDWGTVQQCYIYLSGQVKEKLGKIDPYFVKLGDAMVTWIEPGMS
;
A
#
# COMPACT_ATOMS: atom_id res chain seq x y z
N MET A 1 -13.38 -9.28 7.65
CA MET A 1 -12.42 -9.30 6.52
C MET A 1 -12.02 -10.76 6.22
N LEU A 2 -11.82 -11.19 4.96
CA LEU A 2 -11.57 -12.61 4.58
C LEU A 2 -10.10 -12.96 4.28
N SER A 3 -9.35 -12.07 3.62
CA SER A 3 -7.91 -12.22 3.35
C SER A 3 -7.31 -10.85 3.02
N HIS A 4 -5.98 -10.74 2.98
CA HIS A 4 -5.29 -9.57 2.44
C HIS A 4 -3.95 -9.95 1.79
N ALA A 5 -3.66 -9.34 0.64
CA ALA A 5 -2.38 -9.51 -0.03
C ALA A 5 -1.90 -8.17 -0.59
N TYR A 6 -0.58 -8.00 -0.67
CA TYR A 6 0.05 -6.75 -1.10
C TYR A 6 1.42 -7.00 -1.73
N ASP A 7 1.89 -6.03 -2.51
CA ASP A 7 3.27 -5.93 -2.98
C ASP A 7 3.91 -4.69 -2.33
N ARG A 8 4.97 -4.89 -1.53
CA ARG A 8 5.62 -3.84 -0.73
C ARG A 8 6.33 -2.79 -1.57
N SER A 9 6.71 -3.14 -2.80
CA SER A 9 7.50 -2.31 -3.70
C SER A 9 6.75 -2.03 -4.99
N LEU A 10 5.43 -1.84 -4.89
CA LEU A 10 4.55 -1.48 -5.99
C LEU A 10 3.72 -0.26 -5.61
N GLY A 11 3.94 0.87 -6.29
CA GLY A 11 3.16 2.07 -6.07
C GLY A 11 3.35 3.14 -7.15
N GLY A 12 2.81 4.32 -6.88
CA GLY A 12 2.87 5.44 -7.82
C GLY A 12 4.29 5.86 -8.19
N ARG A 13 5.27 5.62 -7.30
CA ARG A 13 6.69 5.93 -7.50
C ARG A 13 7.34 5.07 -8.58
N ASP A 14 6.91 3.82 -8.74
CA ASP A 14 7.46 2.93 -9.78
C ASP A 14 7.10 3.43 -11.19
N PHE A 15 5.90 3.98 -11.35
CA PHE A 15 5.48 4.65 -12.59
C PHE A 15 6.27 5.95 -12.83
N ASP A 16 6.52 6.74 -11.77
CA ASP A 16 7.34 7.95 -11.88
C ASP A 16 8.78 7.61 -12.28
N GLU A 17 9.32 6.50 -11.77
CA GLU A 17 10.65 6.00 -12.12
C GLU A 17 10.73 5.51 -13.57
N ALA A 18 9.68 4.86 -14.09
CA ALA A 18 9.61 4.44 -15.49
C ALA A 18 9.65 5.66 -16.44
N LEU A 19 8.85 6.69 -16.14
CA LEU A 19 8.89 7.97 -16.88
C LEU A 19 10.26 8.66 -16.76
N PHE A 20 10.82 8.69 -15.55
CA PHE A 20 12.13 9.29 -15.30
C PHE A 20 13.22 8.63 -16.15
N LYS A 21 13.29 7.28 -16.20
CA LYS A 21 14.28 6.55 -17.01
C LYS A 21 14.11 6.82 -18.50
N HIS A 22 12.88 6.87 -18.98
CA HIS A 22 12.57 7.19 -20.38
C HIS A 22 13.09 8.58 -20.75
N PHE A 23 12.73 9.62 -19.99
CA PHE A 23 13.17 10.98 -20.28
C PHE A 23 14.65 11.22 -20.00
N ALA A 24 15.25 10.55 -19.01
CA ALA A 24 16.68 10.63 -18.76
C ALA A 24 17.49 10.10 -19.96
N THR A 25 17.05 8.99 -20.56
CA THR A 25 17.68 8.43 -21.77
C THR A 25 17.51 9.40 -22.95
N LYS A 26 16.28 9.88 -23.17
CA LYS A 26 15.96 10.83 -24.24
C LYS A 26 16.77 12.13 -24.15
N PHE A 27 16.89 12.71 -22.95
CA PHE A 27 17.64 13.95 -22.75
C PHE A 27 19.15 13.78 -22.84
N LYS A 28 19.66 12.59 -22.54
CA LYS A 28 21.06 12.25 -22.78
C LYS A 28 21.37 12.19 -24.28
N GLU A 29 20.44 11.71 -25.09
CA GLU A 29 20.60 11.62 -26.54
C GLU A 29 20.43 12.98 -27.24
N GLU A 30 19.34 13.68 -26.95
CA GLU A 30 18.93 14.93 -27.64
C GLU A 30 19.69 16.16 -27.14
N TYR A 31 19.82 16.33 -25.81
CA TYR A 31 20.38 17.54 -25.20
C TYR A 31 21.83 17.36 -24.70
N LYS A 32 22.33 16.12 -24.77
CA LYS A 32 23.63 15.69 -24.20
C LYS A 32 23.74 15.98 -22.70
N ILE A 33 22.62 15.85 -21.97
CA ILE A 33 22.55 16.08 -20.52
C ILE A 33 22.43 14.74 -19.81
N ASP A 34 23.33 14.46 -18.86
CA ASP A 34 23.22 13.30 -17.98
C ASP A 34 22.66 13.71 -16.61
N VAL A 35 21.34 13.60 -16.46
CA VAL A 35 20.62 13.97 -15.22
C VAL A 35 21.02 13.12 -14.01
N TYR A 36 21.66 11.96 -14.20
CA TYR A 36 22.12 11.12 -13.09
C TYR A 36 23.33 11.72 -12.37
N GLN A 37 24.11 12.58 -13.05
CA GLN A 37 25.28 13.22 -12.47
C GLN A 37 24.93 14.39 -11.54
N ASN A 38 23.70 14.91 -11.63
CA ASN A 38 23.27 16.06 -10.86
C ASN A 38 22.00 15.76 -10.05
N ALA A 39 22.16 15.70 -8.72
CA ALA A 39 21.06 15.40 -7.79
C ALA A 39 19.89 16.39 -7.91
N ARG A 40 20.16 17.68 -8.17
CA ARG A 40 19.13 18.71 -8.35
C ARG A 40 18.36 18.48 -9.64
N ALA A 41 19.04 18.21 -10.75
CA ALA A 41 18.39 17.89 -12.03
C ALA A 41 17.53 16.62 -11.92
N CYS A 42 18.07 15.59 -11.26
CA CYS A 42 17.39 14.33 -11.01
C CYS A 42 16.08 14.53 -10.23
N LEU A 43 16.11 15.31 -9.14
CA LEU A 43 14.91 15.63 -8.36
C LEU A 43 13.88 16.43 -9.18
N ARG A 44 14.33 17.43 -9.94
CA ARG A 44 13.43 18.25 -10.77
C ARG A 44 12.73 17.42 -11.84
N LEU A 45 13.46 16.52 -12.50
CA LEU A 45 12.87 15.62 -13.49
C LEU A 45 11.86 14.66 -12.84
N ARG A 46 12.16 14.09 -11.66
CA ARG A 46 11.21 13.23 -10.92
C ARG A 46 9.91 13.96 -10.57
N VAL A 47 9.99 15.19 -10.06
CA VAL A 47 8.81 16.02 -9.73
C VAL A 47 7.99 16.31 -11.00
N ALA A 48 8.66 16.59 -12.11
CA ALA A 48 7.98 16.83 -13.38
C ALA A 48 7.32 15.56 -13.93
N CYS A 49 7.95 14.39 -13.78
CA CYS A 49 7.37 13.08 -14.14
C CYS A 49 6.14 12.75 -13.29
N GLU A 50 6.13 13.05 -12.00
CA GLU A 50 4.95 12.85 -11.14
C GLU A 50 3.75 13.69 -11.62
N LYS A 51 4.00 14.96 -11.98
CA LYS A 51 2.97 15.84 -12.55
C LYS A 51 2.50 15.31 -13.90
N LEU A 52 3.43 14.89 -14.76
CA LEU A 52 3.13 14.35 -16.09
C LEU A 52 2.25 13.09 -16.00
N LYS A 53 2.55 12.16 -15.09
CA LYS A 53 1.73 10.98 -14.81
C LYS A 53 0.28 11.34 -14.44
N LYS A 54 0.10 12.35 -13.58
CA LYS A 54 -1.24 12.83 -13.20
C LYS A 54 -1.99 13.36 -14.41
N THR A 55 -1.33 14.13 -15.28
CA THR A 55 -1.92 14.62 -16.53
C THR A 55 -2.30 13.47 -17.47
N LEU A 56 -1.42 12.47 -17.65
CA LEU A 56 -1.69 11.29 -18.50
C LEU A 56 -2.83 10.41 -17.98
N SER A 57 -3.13 10.49 -16.69
CA SER A 57 -4.28 9.80 -16.11
C SER A 57 -5.62 10.40 -16.56
N ALA A 58 -5.64 11.69 -16.94
CA ALA A 58 -6.81 12.38 -17.47
C ALA A 58 -6.78 12.46 -19.01
N ASN A 59 -5.62 12.83 -19.58
CA ASN A 59 -5.44 13.11 -21.00
C ASN A 59 -4.69 11.98 -21.72
N PRO A 60 -4.97 11.72 -23.00
CA PRO A 60 -4.31 10.67 -23.77
C PRO A 60 -2.84 10.98 -24.10
N GLU A 61 -2.42 12.23 -23.95
CA GLU A 61 -1.06 12.69 -24.19
C GLU A 61 -0.73 13.91 -23.31
N ALA A 62 0.54 14.16 -23.08
CA ALA A 62 0.97 15.30 -22.29
C ALA A 62 2.39 15.79 -22.66
N PRO A 63 2.61 17.11 -22.75
CA PRO A 63 3.93 17.68 -22.88
C PRO A 63 4.65 17.74 -21.51
N LEU A 64 5.98 17.66 -21.55
CA LEU A 64 6.89 17.84 -20.43
C LEU A 64 7.82 19.01 -20.75
N ASN A 65 7.76 20.10 -19.99
CA ASN A 65 8.67 21.24 -20.16
C ASN A 65 9.36 21.53 -18.83
N ILE A 66 10.69 21.62 -18.84
CA ILE A 66 11.49 21.95 -17.65
C ILE A 66 12.56 22.96 -18.04
N GLU A 67 12.47 24.16 -17.46
CA GLU A 67 13.42 25.24 -17.67
C GLU A 67 14.70 25.05 -16.86
N CYS A 68 15.85 25.36 -17.45
CA CYS A 68 17.18 25.28 -16.82
C CYS A 68 17.39 23.96 -16.06
N LEU A 69 17.08 22.80 -16.67
CA LEU A 69 17.16 21.51 -15.98
C LEU A 69 18.58 21.23 -15.50
N MET A 70 19.56 21.46 -16.38
CA MET A 70 21.00 21.33 -16.13
C MET A 70 21.77 22.18 -17.16
N ASP A 71 22.91 22.75 -16.77
CA ASP A 71 23.78 23.57 -17.63
C ASP A 71 23.05 24.69 -18.39
N GLU A 72 22.09 25.35 -17.72
CA GLU A 72 21.22 26.41 -18.29
C GLU A 72 20.42 25.98 -19.53
N LYS A 73 20.28 24.67 -19.77
CA LYS A 73 19.50 24.12 -20.87
C LYS A 73 18.07 23.85 -20.45
N ASP A 74 17.14 24.33 -21.26
CA ASP A 74 15.74 23.96 -21.21
C ASP A 74 15.52 22.62 -21.93
N VAL A 75 14.71 21.76 -21.34
CA VAL A 75 14.32 20.50 -21.98
C VAL A 75 12.82 20.47 -22.23
N ARG A 76 12.47 19.89 -23.37
CA ARG A 76 11.09 19.64 -23.77
C ARG A 76 10.92 18.18 -24.13
N GLY A 77 9.75 17.66 -23.80
CA GLY A 77 9.39 16.27 -24.00
C GLY A 77 7.90 16.18 -24.28
N PHE A 78 7.52 15.05 -24.84
CA PHE A 78 6.14 14.73 -25.15
C PHE A 78 6.00 13.22 -25.04
N ILE A 79 4.90 12.75 -24.47
CA ILE A 79 4.61 11.33 -24.35
C ILE A 79 3.10 11.10 -24.47
N LYS A 80 2.75 10.00 -25.12
CA LYS A 80 1.37 9.50 -25.19
C LYS A 80 1.11 8.51 -24.06
N ARG A 81 -0.15 8.36 -23.66
CA ARG A 81 -0.58 7.39 -22.63
C ARG A 81 -0.20 5.97 -23.02
N GLU A 82 -0.37 5.61 -24.29
CA GLU A 82 0.00 4.29 -24.82
C GLU A 82 1.49 3.98 -24.61
N GLU A 83 2.35 4.97 -24.88
CA GLU A 83 3.79 4.85 -24.67
C GLU A 83 4.14 4.77 -23.17
N PHE A 84 3.47 5.58 -22.33
CA PHE A 84 3.60 5.49 -20.87
C PHE A 84 3.20 4.11 -20.33
N GLU A 85 2.11 3.53 -20.81
CA GLU A 85 1.67 2.19 -20.43
C GLU A 85 2.66 1.13 -20.90
N HIS A 86 3.22 1.27 -22.10
CA HIS A 86 4.25 0.39 -22.63
C HIS A 86 5.53 0.39 -21.77
N ILE A 87 6.08 1.57 -21.46
CA ILE A 87 7.29 1.66 -20.60
C ILE A 87 7.01 1.21 -19.15
N SER A 88 5.74 1.25 -18.73
CA SER A 88 5.30 0.81 -17.40
C SER A 88 4.87 -0.65 -17.34
N ALA A 89 4.96 -1.40 -18.45
CA ALA A 89 4.55 -2.81 -18.50
C ALA A 89 5.13 -3.69 -17.38
N PRO A 90 6.42 -3.56 -16.99
CA PRO A 90 6.98 -4.35 -15.88
C PRO A 90 6.31 -4.07 -14.52
N VAL A 91 5.80 -2.84 -14.32
CA VAL A 91 5.06 -2.44 -13.11
C VAL A 91 3.63 -2.96 -13.18
N LEU A 92 2.98 -2.80 -14.34
CA LEU A 92 1.58 -3.20 -14.56
C LEU A 92 1.35 -4.70 -14.38
N VAL A 93 2.26 -5.56 -14.88
CA VAL A 93 2.16 -7.02 -14.72
C VAL A 93 2.13 -7.45 -13.24
N ARG A 94 2.76 -6.68 -12.34
CA ARG A 94 2.81 -7.00 -10.91
C ARG A 94 1.49 -6.71 -10.19
N VAL A 95 0.62 -5.87 -10.74
CA VAL A 95 -0.67 -5.49 -10.14
C VAL A 95 -1.60 -6.69 -9.95
N LYS A 96 -1.52 -7.69 -10.83
CA LYS A 96 -2.41 -8.86 -10.79
C LYS A 96 -2.09 -9.82 -9.63
N ARG A 97 -0.81 -9.92 -9.24
CA ARG A 97 -0.35 -10.92 -8.25
C ARG A 97 -1.03 -10.80 -6.89
N PRO A 98 -1.17 -9.60 -6.28
CA PRO A 98 -1.92 -9.46 -5.02
C PRO A 98 -3.39 -9.84 -5.16
N LEU A 99 -4.02 -9.60 -6.31
CA LEU A 99 -5.44 -9.95 -6.53
C LEU A 99 -5.63 -11.47 -6.53
N GLU A 100 -4.78 -12.19 -7.26
CA GLU A 100 -4.76 -13.65 -7.32
C GLU A 100 -4.49 -14.27 -5.95
N LYS A 101 -3.50 -13.74 -5.23
CA LYS A 101 -3.12 -14.21 -3.90
C LYS A 101 -4.25 -14.02 -2.89
N ALA A 102 -4.90 -12.84 -2.86
CA ALA A 102 -5.98 -12.58 -1.92
C ALA A 102 -7.18 -13.51 -2.15
N LEU A 103 -7.57 -13.76 -3.40
CA LEU A 103 -8.66 -14.70 -3.71
C LEU A 103 -8.31 -16.14 -3.33
N ALA A 104 -7.09 -16.57 -3.64
CA ALA A 104 -6.62 -17.92 -3.31
C ALA A 104 -6.61 -18.16 -1.79
N GLU A 105 -6.12 -17.20 -0.99
CA GLU A 105 -6.11 -17.29 0.47
C GLU A 105 -7.52 -17.23 1.08
N ALA A 106 -8.45 -16.54 0.43
CA ALA A 106 -9.85 -16.52 0.85
C ALA A 106 -10.64 -17.77 0.42
N GLY A 107 -10.07 -18.63 -0.43
CA GLY A 107 -10.78 -19.76 -1.03
C GLY A 107 -11.95 -19.33 -1.93
N LEU A 108 -11.86 -18.15 -2.55
CA LEU A 108 -12.91 -17.55 -3.37
C LEU A 108 -12.51 -17.47 -4.84
N THR A 109 -13.51 -17.45 -5.71
CA THR A 109 -13.37 -17.13 -7.13
C THR A 109 -13.78 -15.68 -7.40
N THR A 110 -13.44 -15.16 -8.58
CA THR A 110 -13.82 -13.80 -9.00
C THR A 110 -15.34 -13.61 -9.06
N GLU A 111 -16.10 -14.68 -9.33
CA GLU A 111 -17.56 -14.70 -9.37
C GLU A 111 -18.18 -14.40 -8.00
N ASN A 112 -17.53 -14.85 -6.91
CA ASN A 112 -18.00 -14.64 -5.54
C ASN A 112 -17.86 -13.18 -5.07
N VAL A 113 -17.09 -12.34 -5.78
CA VAL A 113 -16.87 -10.94 -5.41
C VAL A 113 -17.98 -10.05 -5.95
N HIS A 114 -18.86 -9.54 -5.10
CA HIS A 114 -20.01 -8.74 -5.54
C HIS A 114 -19.62 -7.37 -6.11
N PHE A 115 -18.75 -6.65 -5.41
CA PHE A 115 -18.31 -5.31 -5.76
C PHE A 115 -16.81 -5.16 -5.55
N VAL A 116 -16.19 -4.32 -6.39
CA VAL A 116 -14.79 -3.93 -6.27
C VAL A 116 -14.78 -2.44 -5.98
N GLU A 117 -14.18 -2.03 -4.87
CA GLU A 117 -13.94 -0.61 -4.55
C GLU A 117 -12.45 -0.32 -4.65
N VAL A 118 -12.09 0.79 -5.30
CA VAL A 118 -10.71 1.22 -5.43
C VAL A 118 -10.44 2.46 -4.59
N VAL A 119 -9.36 2.41 -3.84
CA VAL A 119 -8.88 3.52 -2.99
C VAL A 119 -7.42 3.86 -3.33
N GLY A 120 -6.98 5.04 -2.92
CA GLY A 120 -5.62 5.54 -3.18
C GLY A 120 -5.42 6.14 -4.58
N SER A 121 -4.53 7.14 -4.66
CA SER A 121 -4.30 7.93 -5.87
C SER A 121 -3.72 7.14 -7.05
N GLY A 122 -3.06 6.00 -6.79
CA GLY A 122 -2.50 5.13 -7.82
C GLY A 122 -3.57 4.53 -8.73
N SER A 123 -4.75 4.23 -8.18
CA SER A 123 -5.89 3.68 -8.94
C SER A 123 -6.46 4.62 -10.00
N ARG A 124 -5.97 5.87 -10.10
CA ARG A 124 -6.36 6.81 -11.16
C ARG A 124 -5.69 6.52 -12.50
N VAL A 125 -4.62 5.72 -12.54
CA VAL A 125 -3.99 5.29 -13.79
C VAL A 125 -4.95 4.35 -14.55
N PRO A 126 -5.39 4.69 -15.78
CA PRO A 126 -6.39 3.91 -16.51
C PRO A 126 -6.03 2.43 -16.69
N ALA A 127 -4.78 2.12 -16.99
CA ALA A 127 -4.30 0.74 -17.11
C ALA A 127 -4.51 -0.11 -15.85
N ILE A 128 -4.43 0.49 -14.65
CA ILE A 128 -4.69 -0.23 -13.39
C ILE A 128 -6.17 -0.60 -13.28
N ILE A 129 -7.06 0.34 -13.60
CA ILE A 129 -8.51 0.07 -13.62
C ILE A 129 -8.83 -1.01 -14.63
N LYS A 130 -8.23 -0.96 -15.83
CA LYS A 130 -8.41 -1.99 -16.86
C LYS A 130 -8.00 -3.38 -16.34
N ILE A 131 -6.83 -3.51 -15.73
CA ILE A 131 -6.37 -4.78 -15.15
C ILE A 131 -7.34 -5.32 -14.10
N ILE A 132 -7.86 -4.45 -13.23
CA ILE A 132 -8.81 -4.84 -12.19
C ILE A 132 -10.16 -5.25 -12.81
N THR A 133 -10.65 -4.48 -13.79
CA THR A 133 -11.88 -4.80 -14.52
C THR A 133 -11.77 -6.13 -15.25
N ASP A 134 -10.67 -6.36 -15.97
CA ASP A 134 -10.41 -7.59 -16.71
C ASP A 134 -10.29 -8.79 -15.75
N PHE A 135 -9.72 -8.58 -14.55
CA PHE A 135 -9.56 -9.63 -13.56
C PHE A 135 -10.88 -10.04 -12.90
N PHE A 136 -11.70 -9.09 -12.46
CA PHE A 136 -12.96 -9.38 -11.76
C PHE A 136 -14.17 -9.49 -12.70
N GLY A 137 -14.03 -9.09 -13.97
CA GLY A 137 -15.15 -8.95 -14.92
C GLY A 137 -16.16 -7.86 -14.53
N LYS A 138 -15.76 -6.93 -13.66
CA LYS A 138 -16.64 -5.94 -13.02
C LYS A 138 -15.94 -4.59 -12.95
N GLU A 139 -16.67 -3.52 -13.26
CA GLU A 139 -16.12 -2.17 -13.18
C GLU A 139 -15.92 -1.75 -11.71
N PRO A 140 -14.71 -1.31 -11.32
CA PRO A 140 -14.45 -0.82 -9.98
C PRO A 140 -15.22 0.46 -9.65
N ARG A 141 -15.77 0.51 -8.45
CA ARG A 141 -16.50 1.63 -7.90
C ARG A 141 -15.59 2.58 -7.13
N ARG A 142 -16.09 3.81 -6.95
CA ARG A 142 -15.47 4.89 -6.18
C ARG A 142 -16.51 5.54 -5.26
N THR A 143 -17.28 4.72 -4.55
CA THR A 143 -18.31 5.24 -3.63
C THR A 143 -17.66 5.93 -2.44
N MET A 144 -16.45 5.50 -2.06
CA MET A 144 -15.65 6.15 -1.04
C MET A 144 -14.69 7.18 -1.64
N ASN A 145 -14.44 8.26 -0.89
CA ASN A 145 -13.38 9.21 -1.21
C ASN A 145 -12.01 8.51 -1.07
N ALA A 146 -11.33 8.28 -2.19
CA ALA A 146 -10.08 7.53 -2.28
C ALA A 146 -8.91 8.11 -1.47
N SER A 147 -8.92 9.41 -1.12
CA SER A 147 -7.87 10.06 -0.33
C SER A 147 -8.16 10.12 1.17
N GLU A 148 -9.43 10.11 1.56
CA GLU A 148 -9.83 10.35 2.95
C GLU A 148 -10.37 9.11 3.66
N CYS A 149 -10.85 8.11 2.91
CA CYS A 149 -11.51 6.93 3.49
C CYS A 149 -10.66 6.23 4.55
N VAL A 150 -9.36 6.08 4.32
CA VAL A 150 -8.43 5.47 5.26
C VAL A 150 -8.34 6.29 6.56
N ALA A 151 -8.13 7.60 6.44
CA ALA A 151 -8.03 8.48 7.61
C ALA A 151 -9.34 8.53 8.41
N ARG A 152 -10.49 8.56 7.72
CA ARG A 152 -11.82 8.51 8.35
C ARG A 152 -12.07 7.19 9.07
N GLY A 153 -11.66 6.06 8.48
CA GLY A 153 -11.73 4.74 9.12
C GLY A 153 -10.89 4.68 10.40
N CYS A 154 -9.65 5.18 10.35
CA CYS A 154 -8.80 5.29 11.54
C CYS A 154 -9.43 6.18 12.63
N ALA A 155 -9.98 7.33 12.26
CA ALA A 155 -10.64 8.23 13.21
C ALA A 155 -11.86 7.58 13.88
N LEU A 156 -12.65 6.81 13.11
CA LEU A 156 -13.76 6.02 13.66
C LEU A 156 -13.26 4.95 14.62
N GLN A 157 -12.19 4.23 14.28
CA GLN A 157 -11.59 3.22 15.17
C GLN A 157 -11.08 3.86 16.47
N CYS A 158 -10.46 5.04 16.40
CA CYS A 158 -10.07 5.80 17.60
C CYS A 158 -11.28 6.17 18.46
N ALA A 159 -12.41 6.52 17.85
CA ALA A 159 -13.64 6.82 18.58
C ALA A 159 -14.25 5.58 19.24
N ILE A 160 -14.21 4.41 18.58
CA ILE A 160 -14.64 3.12 19.15
C ILE A 160 -13.81 2.76 20.38
N LEU A 161 -12.50 2.97 20.33
CA LEU A 161 -11.59 2.68 21.43
C LEU A 161 -11.67 3.72 22.56
N SER A 162 -12.34 4.85 22.34
CA SER A 162 -12.46 5.90 23.34
C SER A 162 -13.61 5.64 24.30
N PRO A 163 -13.37 5.68 25.63
CA PRO A 163 -14.45 5.53 26.61
C PRO A 163 -15.40 6.75 26.63
N THR A 164 -15.02 7.86 25.99
CA THR A 164 -15.77 9.12 25.99
C THR A 164 -16.83 9.18 24.89
N PHE A 165 -16.62 8.47 23.78
CA PHE A 165 -17.51 8.51 22.63
C PHE A 165 -18.37 7.26 22.56
N LYS A 166 -19.69 7.44 22.38
CA LYS A 166 -20.60 6.34 22.10
C LYS A 166 -20.83 6.27 20.59
N VAL A 167 -20.24 5.25 19.96
CA VAL A 167 -20.38 4.96 18.53
C VAL A 167 -21.13 3.65 18.32
N ARG A 168 -21.64 3.41 17.12
CA ARG A 168 -22.24 2.11 16.78
C ARG A 168 -21.16 1.04 16.85
N GLU A 169 -21.51 -0.12 17.43
CA GLU A 169 -20.60 -1.25 17.49
C GLU A 169 -20.24 -1.73 16.08
N PHE A 170 -18.95 -1.87 15.83
CA PHE A 170 -18.38 -2.37 14.58
C PHE A 170 -17.18 -3.23 14.95
N GLN A 171 -17.17 -4.50 14.55
CA GLN A 171 -16.09 -5.43 14.86
C GLN A 171 -15.73 -6.23 13.61
N GLU A 172 -14.49 -6.09 13.15
CA GLU A 172 -13.88 -6.97 12.16
C GLU A 172 -12.43 -7.25 12.56
N ASP A 173 -12.09 -8.53 12.78
CA ASP A 173 -10.71 -8.97 13.05
C ASP A 173 -10.28 -10.06 12.08
N ILE A 174 -9.02 -9.99 11.63
CA ILE A 174 -8.26 -11.13 11.09
C ILE A 174 -6.95 -11.20 11.86
N ILE A 175 -6.58 -12.40 12.29
CA ILE A 175 -5.22 -12.70 12.73
C ILE A 175 -4.52 -13.43 11.57
N PRO A 176 -3.60 -12.78 10.84
CA PRO A 176 -3.00 -13.34 9.63
C PRO A 176 -1.96 -14.45 9.88
N PHE A 177 -1.67 -14.76 11.14
CA PHE A 177 -0.72 -15.77 11.52
C PHE A 177 -1.26 -16.62 12.66
N PHE A 178 -1.18 -17.94 12.51
CA PHE A 178 -1.41 -18.86 13.61
C PHE A 178 -0.08 -19.12 14.31
N GLN A 179 0.00 -18.81 15.60
CA GLN A 179 1.13 -19.21 16.43
C GLN A 179 0.72 -20.38 17.31
N ASN A 180 1.29 -21.55 17.03
CA ASN A 180 1.17 -22.68 17.94
C ASN A 180 1.97 -22.38 19.20
N VAL A 181 1.34 -22.58 20.35
CA VAL A 181 1.98 -22.52 21.65
C VAL A 181 1.78 -23.87 22.31
N THR A 182 2.89 -24.51 22.68
CA THR A 182 2.84 -25.77 23.42
C THR A 182 2.82 -25.43 24.90
N ILE A 183 1.72 -25.78 25.57
CA ILE A 183 1.57 -25.59 27.01
C ILE A 183 2.03 -26.89 27.71
N PRO A 184 2.92 -26.81 28.72
CA PRO A 184 3.29 -27.96 29.54
C PRO A 184 2.07 -28.56 30.27
N LYS A 185 1.99 -29.89 30.38
CA LYS A 185 0.82 -30.61 30.95
C LYS A 185 0.64 -30.44 32.46
N ASP A 186 1.67 -29.93 33.12
CA ASP A 186 1.83 -29.79 34.57
C ASP A 186 1.21 -28.51 35.14
N TRP A 187 0.59 -27.67 34.30
CA TRP A 187 0.06 -26.37 34.72
C TRP A 187 -1.43 -26.44 35.02
N GLY A 188 -1.78 -26.13 36.28
CA GLY A 188 -3.13 -26.33 36.81
C GLY A 188 -4.10 -25.15 36.63
N THR A 189 -3.61 -23.96 36.21
CA THR A 189 -4.46 -22.76 36.11
C THR A 189 -4.32 -22.04 34.76
N VAL A 190 -5.44 -21.47 34.29
CA VAL A 190 -5.51 -20.63 33.08
C VAL A 190 -4.56 -19.42 33.20
N GLN A 191 -4.33 -18.97 34.42
CA GLN A 191 -3.47 -17.85 34.80
C GLN A 191 -1.99 -18.10 34.43
N GLN A 192 -1.46 -19.29 34.77
CA GLN A 192 -0.09 -19.69 34.40
C GLN A 192 0.09 -19.78 32.88
N CYS A 193 -0.93 -20.28 32.18
CA CYS A 193 -0.93 -20.37 30.73
C CYS A 193 -0.84 -18.98 30.08
N TYR A 194 -1.59 -18.00 30.59
CA TYR A 194 -1.66 -16.64 30.03
C TYR A 194 -0.37 -15.84 30.25
N ILE A 195 0.27 -15.98 31.43
CA ILE A 195 1.58 -15.34 31.73
C ILE A 195 2.68 -15.88 30.83
N TYR A 196 2.68 -17.18 30.54
CA TYR A 196 3.65 -17.76 29.62
C TYR A 196 3.41 -17.38 28.16
N LEU A 197 2.14 -17.41 27.73
CA LEU A 197 1.73 -16.99 26.39
C LEU A 197 2.15 -15.55 26.11
N SER A 198 1.90 -14.64 27.05
CA SER A 198 2.30 -13.24 26.95
C SER A 198 3.83 -13.06 26.91
N GLY A 199 4.58 -13.85 27.69
CA GLY A 199 6.05 -13.90 27.61
C GLY A 199 6.56 -14.34 26.24
N GLN A 200 6.00 -15.41 25.67
CA GLN A 200 6.37 -15.91 24.34
C GLN A 200 6.01 -14.90 23.23
N VAL A 201 4.85 -14.24 23.34
CA VAL A 201 4.43 -13.15 22.44
C VAL A 201 5.42 -11.99 22.54
N LYS A 202 5.80 -11.57 23.75
CA LYS A 202 6.74 -10.47 23.97
C LYS A 202 8.12 -10.79 23.40
N GLU A 203 8.62 -12.00 23.58
CA GLU A 203 9.95 -12.42 23.10
C GLU A 203 10.03 -12.54 21.57
N LYS A 204 8.98 -13.08 20.93
CA LYS A 204 8.94 -13.32 19.48
C LYS A 204 8.41 -12.12 18.68
N LEU A 205 7.29 -11.55 19.10
CA LEU A 205 6.59 -10.47 18.36
C LEU A 205 7.07 -9.07 18.78
N GLY A 206 7.59 -8.91 20.01
CA GLY A 206 8.16 -7.63 20.46
C GLY A 206 9.41 -7.19 19.68
N LYS A 207 10.09 -8.12 19.00
CA LYS A 207 11.19 -7.82 18.06
C LYS A 207 10.70 -7.36 16.67
N ILE A 208 9.44 -7.67 16.34
CA ILE A 208 8.83 -7.39 15.03
C ILE A 208 8.08 -6.04 15.08
N ASP A 209 7.35 -5.77 16.15
CA ASP A 209 6.67 -4.48 16.37
C ASP A 209 6.57 -4.14 17.88
N PRO A 210 7.00 -2.95 18.32
CA PRO A 210 6.93 -2.50 19.72
C PRO A 210 5.52 -2.51 20.32
N TYR A 211 4.46 -2.47 19.51
CA TYR A 211 3.07 -2.55 19.96
C TYR A 211 2.78 -3.87 20.69
N PHE A 212 3.35 -4.99 20.23
CA PHE A 212 3.13 -6.30 20.85
C PHE A 212 3.85 -6.47 22.20
N VAL A 213 4.84 -5.64 22.49
CA VAL A 213 5.44 -5.55 23.83
C VAL A 213 4.40 -5.04 24.82
N LYS A 214 3.68 -3.97 24.47
CA LYS A 214 2.60 -3.41 25.30
C LYS A 214 1.40 -4.35 25.42
N LEU A 215 1.08 -5.09 24.35
CA LEU A 215 0.02 -6.11 24.38
C LEU A 215 0.38 -7.25 25.34
N GLY A 216 1.62 -7.75 25.27
CA GLY A 216 2.15 -8.74 26.20
C GLY A 216 2.11 -8.25 27.65
N ASP A 217 2.54 -7.01 27.91
CA ASP A 217 2.51 -6.42 29.25
C ASP A 217 1.08 -6.25 29.78
N ALA A 218 0.13 -5.81 28.94
CA ALA A 218 -1.28 -5.66 29.29
C ALA A 218 -1.97 -7.00 29.61
N MET A 219 -1.59 -8.09 28.93
CA MET A 219 -2.09 -9.44 29.21
C MET A 219 -1.62 -9.98 30.57
N VAL A 220 -0.42 -9.58 31.03
CA VAL A 220 0.09 -9.93 32.37
C VAL A 220 -0.58 -9.08 33.45
N THR A 221 -0.74 -7.77 33.23
CA THR A 221 -1.32 -6.86 34.23
C THR A 221 -2.80 -7.11 34.50
N TRP A 222 -3.57 -7.60 33.52
CA TRP A 222 -4.99 -7.95 33.69
C TRP A 222 -5.25 -9.10 34.68
N ILE A 223 -4.20 -9.85 34.99
CA ILE A 223 -4.25 -11.08 35.79
C ILE A 223 -3.70 -10.88 37.21
N GLU A 224 -2.93 -9.81 37.45
CA GLU A 224 -2.36 -9.46 38.75
C GLU A 224 -3.20 -8.55 39.69
N PRO A 225 -4.50 -8.22 39.49
CA PRO A 225 -5.22 -7.49 40.54
C PRO A 225 -5.68 -8.48 41.62
N GLY A 226 -4.79 -8.86 42.54
CA GLY A 226 -5.15 -9.73 43.66
C GLY A 226 -4.05 -10.25 44.58
N MET A 227 -2.85 -9.66 44.60
CA MET A 227 -1.85 -9.96 45.63
C MET A 227 -1.42 -8.69 46.39
N SER A 228 -2.35 -8.15 47.18
CA SER A 228 -2.10 -7.45 48.45
C SER A 228 -3.39 -7.44 49.26
#